data_AF-A0AB33KFM5-F1
#
_entry.id   AF-A0AB33KFM5-F1
#
_cell.length_a   1.000
_cell.length_b   1.000
_cell.length_c   1.000
_cell.angle_alpha   90.00
_cell.angle_beta   90.00
_cell.angle_gamma   90.00
#
_symmetry.space_group_name_H-M   'P 1'
#
loop_
_entity.id
_entity.type
_entity.pdbx_description
1 polymer ?
#
loop_
_entity_poly.entity_id
_entity_poly.type
_entity_poly.pdbx_seq_one_letter_code
_entity_poly.pdbx_strand_id
1 'polypeptide(L)'
;MRVQERADDLLRMHRLARSGGTAELLRWLAGRAEGWAGLVGPDGTVLHAAARTERVVVPDVAGLVAEGASTLTERGARAYSLDTGAHTALLFPLSADDPAASVLVVVAPRPVAAGLATLLADVVLPLALCLQAETLERKRRRVDLAESRGREAVLHLLMTGQLSIAQQVAGALRPRLPDPVRVCVVECSGDGRDEVARVCVEADGGRSWIVRCPVYARHLILVMPAGATEPDAVATDEAVAARVGDCVVGVSEPVPLADTATGYRQAFHALAVARELPARHARFGASPDPALVVGPIGRQWAHELLTPLLTHVPRRTQDPGSQELAATAASWLAFSSHATDHLKVHRNTLAARLRLIGELLGLDLHRLSDQAALDLALRVRATPAPACTSEPTPYIDGGSGPRAAARGLDTVLRRPAVRDWADRQLAPVLGSEETLRTWLRCEGRLGPAAAELGISVPGARKRLTRLETVLQRSLLRPPSARYDLWLALRAHDLAADARQENR
;
A
#
# COMPACT_ATOMS: atom_id res chain seq x y z
N MET A 1 -5.70 -36.84 -45.74
CA MET A 1 -4.63 -36.18 -44.95
C MET A 1 -3.39 -37.05 -45.06
N ARG A 2 -2.28 -36.50 -45.58
CA ARG A 2 -1.02 -37.27 -45.67
C ARG A 2 -0.46 -37.43 -44.25
N VAL A 3 0.09 -38.59 -43.89
CA VAL A 3 0.61 -38.88 -42.52
C VAL A 3 1.55 -37.79 -42.01
N GLN A 4 2.33 -37.18 -42.91
CA GLN A 4 3.24 -36.08 -42.62
C GLN A 4 2.54 -34.79 -42.17
N GLU A 5 1.42 -34.42 -42.80
CA GLU A 5 0.66 -33.20 -42.46
C GLU A 5 0.07 -33.29 -41.04
N ARG A 6 -0.40 -34.48 -40.64
CA ARG A 6 -0.93 -34.69 -39.28
C ARG A 6 0.18 -34.59 -38.23
N ALA A 7 1.37 -35.12 -38.51
CA ALA A 7 2.50 -35.04 -37.58
C ALA A 7 2.94 -33.59 -37.35
N ASP A 8 3.01 -32.78 -38.42
CA ASP A 8 3.33 -31.35 -38.33
C ASP A 8 2.27 -30.56 -37.55
N ASP A 9 0.99 -30.93 -37.69
CA ASP A 9 -0.12 -30.35 -36.96
C ASP A 9 -0.05 -30.61 -35.46
N LEU A 10 0.22 -31.86 -35.09
CA LEU A 10 0.39 -32.25 -33.69
C LEU A 10 1.57 -31.49 -33.06
N LEU A 11 2.71 -31.39 -33.75
CA LEU A 11 3.87 -30.64 -33.25
C LEU A 11 3.58 -29.13 -33.12
N ARG A 12 2.83 -28.56 -34.06
CA ARG A 12 2.44 -27.14 -33.99
C ARG A 12 1.46 -26.89 -32.85
N MET A 13 0.46 -27.74 -32.68
CA MET A 13 -0.50 -27.69 -31.59
C MET A 13 0.19 -27.71 -30.21
N HIS A 14 1.11 -28.64 -29.97
CA HIS A 14 1.84 -28.73 -28.70
C HIS A 14 2.68 -27.47 -28.43
N ARG A 15 3.29 -26.88 -29.47
CA ARG A 15 4.03 -25.62 -29.33
C ARG A 15 3.10 -24.46 -28.94
N LEU A 16 1.96 -24.32 -29.63
CA LEU A 16 0.99 -23.27 -29.35
C LEU A 16 0.36 -23.43 -27.96
N ALA A 17 0.05 -24.66 -27.54
CA ALA A 17 -0.46 -24.94 -26.20
C ALA A 17 0.53 -24.48 -25.11
N ARG A 18 1.84 -24.64 -25.33
CA ARG A 18 2.88 -24.30 -24.35
C ARG A 18 3.17 -22.79 -24.24
N SER A 19 3.19 -22.06 -25.35
CA SER A 19 3.61 -20.64 -25.36
C SER A 19 2.49 -19.65 -25.66
N GLY A 20 1.42 -20.10 -26.29
CA GLY A 20 0.34 -19.26 -26.80
C GLY A 20 -1.02 -19.45 -26.12
N GLY A 21 -1.23 -20.62 -25.51
CA GLY A 21 -2.46 -20.97 -24.81
C GLY A 21 -3.68 -21.05 -25.72
N THR A 22 -4.85 -20.86 -25.13
CA THR A 22 -6.17 -21.02 -25.75
C THR A 22 -6.35 -20.09 -26.96
N ALA A 23 -5.94 -18.82 -26.83
CA ALA A 23 -6.15 -17.81 -27.86
C ALA A 23 -5.33 -18.06 -29.13
N GLU A 24 -4.09 -18.53 -29.02
CA GLU A 24 -3.26 -18.88 -30.18
C GLU A 24 -3.74 -20.19 -30.85
N LEU A 25 -4.18 -21.18 -30.05
CA LEU A 25 -4.78 -22.41 -30.58
C LEU A 25 -6.05 -22.11 -31.39
N LEU A 26 -6.98 -21.30 -30.85
CA LEU A 26 -8.20 -20.91 -31.56
C LEU A 26 -7.89 -20.11 -32.84
N ARG A 27 -6.91 -19.21 -32.82
CA ARG A 27 -6.46 -18.49 -34.03
C ARG A 27 -5.91 -19.43 -35.08
N TRP A 28 -5.11 -20.41 -34.68
CA TRP A 28 -4.59 -21.42 -35.59
C TRP A 28 -5.72 -22.29 -36.17
N LEU A 29 -6.69 -22.71 -35.35
CA LEU A 29 -7.87 -23.44 -35.79
C LEU A 29 -8.75 -22.65 -36.76
N ALA A 30 -9.03 -21.38 -36.46
CA ALA A 30 -9.78 -20.49 -37.35
C ALA A 30 -9.07 -20.34 -38.71
N GLY A 31 -7.74 -20.27 -38.69
CA GLY A 31 -6.91 -20.31 -39.89
C GLY A 31 -7.11 -21.59 -40.72
N ARG A 32 -7.10 -22.75 -40.06
CA ARG A 32 -7.26 -24.09 -40.68
C ARG A 32 -8.67 -24.39 -41.17
N ALA A 33 -9.68 -23.86 -40.48
CA ALA A 33 -11.06 -23.97 -40.88
C ALA A 33 -11.44 -22.93 -41.95
N GLU A 34 -10.53 -22.01 -42.30
CA GLU A 34 -10.81 -20.85 -43.16
C GLU A 34 -12.03 -20.04 -42.71
N GLY A 35 -12.25 -19.97 -41.40
CA GLY A 35 -13.52 -19.49 -40.84
C GLY A 35 -13.38 -19.02 -39.40
N TRP A 36 -14.29 -19.48 -38.55
CA TRP A 36 -14.39 -19.07 -37.15
C TRP A 36 -14.14 -20.26 -36.22
N ALA A 37 -13.43 -20.05 -35.12
CA ALA A 37 -13.26 -21.02 -34.06
C ALA A 37 -13.45 -20.34 -32.70
N GLY A 38 -14.21 -20.97 -31.80
CA GLY A 38 -14.42 -20.43 -30.47
C GLY A 38 -14.81 -21.48 -29.45
N LEU A 39 -14.74 -21.08 -28.18
CA LEU A 39 -15.18 -21.82 -27.03
C LEU A 39 -16.45 -21.21 -26.50
N VAL A 40 -17.42 -22.07 -26.24
CA VAL A 40 -18.77 -21.68 -25.82
C VAL A 40 -19.05 -22.30 -24.47
N GLY A 41 -19.55 -21.51 -23.54
CA GLY A 41 -20.01 -21.97 -22.23
C GLY A 41 -21.31 -22.78 -22.32
N PRO A 42 -21.70 -23.46 -21.24
CA PRO A 42 -22.94 -24.25 -21.19
C PRO A 42 -24.21 -23.41 -21.32
N ASP A 43 -24.12 -22.10 -21.10
CA ASP A 43 -25.19 -21.11 -21.27
C ASP A 43 -25.22 -20.49 -22.69
N GLY A 44 -24.42 -21.00 -23.61
CA GLY A 44 -24.30 -20.48 -24.98
C GLY A 44 -23.43 -19.22 -25.09
N THR A 45 -22.82 -18.75 -24.00
CA THR A 45 -21.94 -17.58 -24.05
C THR A 45 -20.60 -17.91 -24.72
N VAL A 46 -20.15 -17.06 -25.63
CA VAL A 46 -18.83 -17.23 -26.27
C VAL A 46 -17.74 -16.77 -25.29
N LEU A 47 -16.93 -17.70 -24.81
CA LEU A 47 -15.84 -17.45 -23.84
C LEU A 47 -14.58 -16.91 -24.53
N HIS A 48 -14.24 -17.50 -25.68
CA HIS A 48 -13.08 -17.15 -26.48
C HIS A 48 -13.40 -17.40 -27.95
N ALA A 49 -12.92 -16.55 -28.85
CA ALA A 49 -13.15 -16.71 -30.28
C ALA A 49 -12.00 -16.13 -31.11
N ALA A 50 -11.82 -16.69 -32.30
CA ALA A 50 -10.92 -16.19 -33.32
C ALA A 50 -11.55 -16.39 -34.70
N ALA A 51 -11.25 -15.47 -35.61
CA ALA A 51 -11.67 -15.53 -37.01
C ALA A 51 -10.49 -15.20 -37.91
N ARG A 52 -10.43 -15.78 -39.12
CA ARG A 52 -9.37 -15.52 -40.09
C ARG A 52 -9.51 -14.15 -40.79
N THR A 53 -10.70 -13.54 -40.79
CA THR A 53 -10.99 -12.28 -41.51
C THR A 53 -12.06 -11.45 -40.78
N GLU A 54 -11.85 -10.13 -40.68
CA GLU A 54 -12.82 -9.15 -40.13
C GLU A 54 -14.13 -9.02 -40.96
N ARG A 55 -14.24 -9.72 -42.09
CA ARG A 55 -15.31 -9.53 -43.10
C ARG A 55 -16.13 -10.77 -43.46
N VAL A 56 -15.86 -11.95 -42.88
CA VAL A 56 -16.82 -13.06 -43.03
C VAL A 56 -17.89 -12.86 -41.97
N VAL A 57 -18.95 -12.14 -42.35
CA VAL A 57 -20.21 -12.14 -41.63
C VAL A 57 -20.77 -13.55 -41.79
N VAL A 58 -20.38 -14.47 -40.90
CA VAL A 58 -21.12 -15.72 -40.74
C VAL A 58 -22.48 -15.31 -40.15
N PRO A 59 -23.59 -15.44 -40.90
CA PRO A 59 -24.89 -15.07 -40.37
C PRO A 59 -25.20 -15.98 -39.18
N ASP A 60 -25.52 -15.36 -38.06
CA ASP A 60 -26.01 -16.01 -36.84
C ASP A 60 -25.12 -17.13 -36.24
N VAL A 61 -23.81 -16.88 -36.11
CA VAL A 61 -22.91 -17.75 -35.32
C VAL A 61 -23.48 -18.03 -33.93
N ALA A 62 -24.12 -17.03 -33.32
CA ALA A 62 -24.71 -17.16 -31.99
C ALA A 62 -25.88 -18.15 -31.96
N GLY A 63 -26.82 -18.08 -32.91
CA GLY A 63 -27.93 -19.02 -33.03
C GLY A 63 -27.48 -20.43 -33.35
N LEU A 64 -26.52 -20.59 -34.29
CA LEU A 64 -25.96 -21.90 -34.64
C LEU A 64 -25.19 -22.55 -33.49
N VAL A 65 -24.46 -21.73 -32.73
CA VAL A 65 -23.76 -22.15 -31.52
C VAL A 65 -24.76 -22.60 -30.45
N ALA A 66 -25.82 -21.82 -30.20
CA ALA A 66 -26.81 -22.12 -29.19
C ALA A 66 -27.63 -23.39 -29.51
N GLU A 67 -28.09 -23.51 -30.76
CA GLU A 67 -28.84 -24.68 -31.24
C GLU A 67 -27.98 -25.95 -31.23
N GLY A 68 -26.75 -25.84 -31.74
CA GLY A 68 -25.80 -26.96 -31.75
C GLY A 68 -25.39 -27.41 -30.36
N ALA A 69 -25.15 -26.48 -29.42
CA ALA A 69 -24.77 -26.79 -28.05
C ALA A 69 -25.92 -27.43 -27.26
N SER A 70 -27.16 -26.93 -27.39
CA SER A 70 -28.34 -27.55 -26.76
C SER A 70 -28.53 -28.98 -27.27
N THR A 71 -28.49 -29.16 -28.60
CA THR A 71 -28.69 -30.47 -29.23
C THR A 71 -27.58 -31.46 -28.87
N LEU A 72 -26.33 -31.02 -28.79
CA LEU A 72 -25.20 -31.85 -28.37
C LEU A 72 -25.35 -32.31 -26.91
N THR A 73 -25.81 -31.40 -26.03
CA THR A 73 -26.05 -31.68 -24.61
C THR A 73 -27.22 -32.66 -24.42
N GLU A 74 -28.36 -32.41 -25.08
CA GLU A 74 -29.54 -33.30 -25.05
C GLU A 74 -29.22 -34.73 -25.52
N ARG A 75 -28.33 -34.86 -26.51
CA ARG A 75 -27.98 -36.15 -27.12
C ARG A 75 -26.80 -36.85 -26.46
N GLY A 76 -26.07 -36.20 -25.55
CA GLY A 76 -24.83 -36.74 -24.95
C GLY A 76 -23.76 -37.12 -26.00
N ALA A 77 -23.70 -36.40 -27.12
CA ALA A 77 -22.84 -36.75 -28.25
C ALA A 77 -21.40 -36.24 -28.07
N ARG A 78 -20.40 -37.04 -28.46
CA ARG A 78 -18.97 -36.67 -28.40
C ARG A 78 -18.52 -35.73 -29.52
N ALA A 79 -19.36 -35.54 -30.53
CA ALA A 79 -19.21 -34.55 -31.58
C ALA A 79 -20.57 -34.33 -32.24
N TYR A 80 -20.83 -33.11 -32.72
CA TYR A 80 -22.02 -32.79 -33.49
C TYR A 80 -21.65 -31.91 -34.69
N SER A 81 -22.36 -32.09 -35.79
CA SER A 81 -22.17 -31.31 -37.01
C SER A 81 -23.52 -30.76 -37.44
N LEU A 82 -23.60 -29.45 -37.61
CA LEU A 82 -24.77 -28.75 -38.12
C LEU A 82 -24.44 -28.10 -39.46
N ASP A 83 -25.25 -28.37 -40.46
CA ASP A 83 -25.06 -27.89 -41.83
C ASP A 83 -26.07 -26.79 -42.15
N THR A 84 -25.59 -25.64 -42.62
CA THR A 84 -26.41 -24.46 -42.94
C THR A 84 -26.42 -24.15 -44.43
N GLY A 85 -26.02 -25.12 -45.26
CA GLY A 85 -25.92 -24.98 -46.71
C GLY A 85 -24.58 -24.37 -47.14
N ALA A 86 -24.31 -23.11 -46.75
CA ALA A 86 -23.05 -22.42 -47.08
C ALA A 86 -21.90 -22.75 -46.11
N HIS A 87 -22.23 -23.07 -44.85
CA HIS A 87 -21.25 -23.36 -43.80
C HIS A 87 -21.60 -24.66 -43.07
N THR A 88 -20.63 -25.20 -42.36
CA THR A 88 -20.82 -26.30 -41.43
C THR A 88 -20.22 -25.93 -40.08
N ALA A 89 -21.02 -26.03 -39.03
CA ALA A 89 -20.58 -25.88 -37.65
C ALA A 89 -20.24 -27.27 -37.08
N LEU A 90 -19.00 -27.41 -36.60
CA LEU A 90 -18.48 -28.62 -35.97
C LEU A 90 -18.30 -28.33 -34.48
N LEU A 91 -18.95 -29.15 -33.64
CA LEU A 91 -19.00 -28.98 -32.19
C LEU A 91 -18.35 -30.18 -31.50
N PHE A 92 -17.43 -29.90 -30.58
CA PHE A 92 -16.71 -30.90 -29.79
C PHE A 92 -16.71 -30.47 -28.30
N PRO A 93 -17.33 -31.24 -27.39
CA PRO A 93 -17.26 -30.93 -25.97
C PRO A 93 -15.83 -31.10 -25.47
N LEU A 94 -15.35 -30.16 -24.66
CA LEU A 94 -14.00 -30.26 -24.08
C LEU A 94 -13.88 -31.33 -23.01
N SER A 95 -15.01 -31.76 -22.45
CA SER A 95 -15.13 -32.94 -21.59
C SER A 95 -16.40 -33.70 -21.97
N ALA A 96 -16.28 -34.98 -22.31
CA ALA A 96 -17.42 -35.81 -22.67
C ALA A 96 -18.26 -36.24 -21.46
N ASP A 97 -17.67 -36.18 -20.25
CA ASP A 97 -18.30 -36.67 -19.01
C ASP A 97 -18.87 -35.53 -18.15
N ASP A 98 -18.69 -34.27 -18.57
CA ASP A 98 -19.20 -33.09 -17.88
C ASP A 98 -20.13 -32.29 -18.81
N PRO A 99 -21.47 -32.33 -18.58
CA PRO A 99 -22.42 -31.59 -19.40
C PRO A 99 -22.31 -30.06 -19.22
N ALA A 100 -21.60 -29.58 -18.20
CA ALA A 100 -21.31 -28.16 -18.02
C ALA A 100 -19.99 -27.72 -18.70
N ALA A 101 -19.28 -28.64 -19.36
CA ALA A 101 -18.03 -28.32 -20.02
C ALA A 101 -18.24 -27.40 -21.22
N SER A 102 -17.24 -26.54 -21.45
CA SER A 102 -17.22 -25.72 -22.64
C SER A 102 -17.14 -26.57 -23.91
N VAL A 103 -17.77 -26.09 -24.98
CA VAL A 103 -17.80 -26.74 -26.28
C VAL A 103 -16.92 -25.95 -27.25
N LEU A 104 -15.99 -26.63 -27.92
CA LEU A 104 -15.29 -26.11 -29.07
C LEU A 104 -16.24 -26.09 -30.26
N VAL A 105 -16.49 -24.90 -30.80
CA VAL A 105 -17.29 -24.71 -32.00
C VAL A 105 -16.41 -24.15 -33.10
N VAL A 106 -16.42 -24.80 -34.26
CA VAL A 106 -15.69 -24.35 -35.45
C VAL A 106 -16.66 -24.25 -36.61
N VAL A 107 -16.75 -23.07 -37.21
CA VAL A 107 -17.59 -22.82 -38.38
C VAL A 107 -16.67 -22.69 -39.59
N ALA A 108 -16.82 -23.61 -40.53
CA ALA A 108 -16.05 -23.68 -41.76
C ALA A 108 -16.96 -23.52 -42.99
N PRO A 109 -16.49 -22.92 -44.10
CA PRO A 109 -17.22 -22.92 -45.37
C PRO A 109 -17.32 -24.34 -45.94
N ARG A 110 -18.32 -24.59 -46.78
CA ARG A 110 -18.44 -25.87 -47.50
C ARG A 110 -17.71 -25.83 -48.85
N PRO A 111 -17.12 -26.96 -49.29
CA PRO A 111 -17.02 -28.24 -48.57
C PRO A 111 -16.00 -28.18 -47.42
N VAL A 112 -16.29 -28.86 -46.29
CA VAL A 112 -15.38 -28.92 -45.14
C VAL A 112 -14.06 -29.58 -45.56
N ALA A 113 -12.94 -28.93 -45.22
CA ALA A 113 -11.61 -29.42 -45.55
C ALA A 113 -11.36 -30.85 -45.03
N ALA A 114 -10.78 -31.70 -45.88
CA ALA A 114 -10.49 -33.08 -45.53
C ALA A 114 -9.51 -33.17 -44.34
N GLY A 115 -9.92 -33.87 -43.28
CA GLY A 115 -9.11 -34.02 -42.05
C GLY A 115 -9.38 -32.98 -40.96
N LEU A 116 -10.19 -31.93 -41.21
CA LEU A 116 -10.51 -30.92 -40.19
C LEU A 116 -11.17 -31.55 -38.95
N ALA A 117 -12.14 -32.46 -39.12
CA ALA A 117 -12.78 -33.13 -37.98
C ALA A 117 -11.79 -33.93 -37.12
N THR A 118 -10.81 -34.60 -37.74
CA THR A 118 -9.74 -35.32 -37.01
C THR A 118 -8.82 -34.36 -36.28
N LEU A 119 -8.45 -33.24 -36.92
CA LEU A 119 -7.66 -32.19 -36.30
C LEU A 119 -8.37 -31.59 -35.08
N LEU A 120 -9.67 -31.35 -35.18
CA LEU A 120 -10.48 -30.83 -34.07
C LEU A 120 -10.54 -31.83 -32.91
N ALA A 121 -10.73 -33.12 -33.20
CA ALA A 121 -10.67 -34.16 -32.18
C ALA A 121 -9.30 -34.23 -31.48
N ASP A 122 -8.20 -34.12 -32.24
CA ASP A 122 -6.83 -34.11 -31.71
C ASP A 122 -6.57 -32.85 -30.83
N VAL A 123 -7.23 -31.74 -31.12
CA VAL A 123 -7.08 -30.43 -30.42
C VAL A 123 -7.86 -30.33 -29.11
N VAL A 124 -8.95 -31.09 -28.95
CA VAL A 124 -9.84 -31.00 -27.78
C VAL A 124 -9.06 -31.09 -26.46
N LEU A 125 -8.18 -32.09 -26.31
CA LEU A 125 -7.45 -32.29 -25.06
C LEU A 125 -6.44 -31.16 -24.75
N PRO A 126 -5.52 -30.78 -25.67
CA PRO A 126 -4.64 -29.63 -25.44
C PRO A 126 -5.38 -28.33 -25.17
N LEU A 127 -6.49 -28.10 -25.87
CA LEU A 127 -7.32 -26.90 -25.67
C LEU A 127 -8.00 -26.89 -24.29
N ALA A 128 -8.53 -28.04 -23.85
CA ALA A 128 -9.09 -28.22 -22.51
C ALA A 128 -8.06 -27.95 -21.41
N LEU A 129 -6.84 -28.49 -21.56
CA LEU A 129 -5.74 -28.28 -20.60
C LEU A 129 -5.30 -26.81 -20.55
N CYS A 130 -5.17 -26.14 -21.71
CA CYS A 130 -4.86 -24.71 -21.74
C CYS A 130 -5.93 -23.88 -21.03
N LEU A 131 -7.21 -24.14 -21.32
CA LEU A 131 -8.32 -23.42 -20.70
C LEU A 131 -8.35 -23.63 -19.18
N GLN A 132 -8.13 -24.87 -18.72
CA GLN A 132 -8.07 -25.18 -17.28
C GLN A 132 -6.90 -24.47 -16.61
N ALA A 133 -5.69 -24.54 -17.19
CA ALA A 133 -4.50 -23.88 -16.64
C ALA A 133 -4.69 -22.36 -16.56
N GLU A 134 -5.21 -21.73 -17.62
CA GLU A 134 -5.51 -20.30 -17.62
C GLU A 134 -6.59 -19.93 -16.60
N THR A 135 -7.63 -20.75 -16.47
CA THR A 135 -8.71 -20.52 -15.49
C THR A 135 -8.19 -20.62 -14.06
N LEU A 136 -7.35 -21.62 -13.77
CA LEU A 136 -6.69 -21.77 -12.47
C LEU A 136 -5.76 -20.61 -12.17
N GLU A 137 -4.97 -20.16 -13.15
CA GLU A 137 -4.09 -19.01 -13.01
C GLU A 137 -4.88 -17.71 -12.78
N ARG A 138 -5.99 -17.48 -13.50
CA ARG A 138 -6.90 -16.34 -13.26
C ARG A 138 -7.51 -16.40 -11.86
N LYS A 139 -7.95 -17.57 -11.41
CA LYS A 139 -8.49 -17.78 -10.06
C LYS A 139 -7.43 -17.50 -9.00
N ARG A 140 -6.21 -18.02 -9.17
CA ARG A 140 -5.05 -17.79 -8.29
C ARG A 140 -4.73 -16.30 -8.17
N ARG A 141 -4.56 -15.60 -9.30
CA ARG A 141 -4.31 -14.15 -9.32
C ARG A 141 -5.39 -13.35 -8.60
N ARG A 142 -6.66 -13.76 -8.72
CA ARG A 142 -7.77 -13.11 -8.01
C ARG A 142 -7.68 -13.31 -6.51
N VAL A 143 -7.28 -14.50 -6.06
CA VAL A 143 -7.02 -14.79 -4.63
C VAL A 143 -5.83 -13.99 -4.14
N ASP A 144 -4.70 -13.99 -4.86
CA ASP A 144 -3.50 -13.24 -4.50
C ASP A 144 -3.78 -11.72 -4.40
N LEU A 145 -4.59 -11.18 -5.32
CA LEU A 145 -5.01 -9.78 -5.29
C LEU A 145 -5.94 -9.50 -4.09
N ALA A 146 -6.88 -10.41 -3.79
CA ALA A 146 -7.76 -10.27 -2.65
C ALA A 146 -6.99 -10.33 -1.33
N GLU A 147 -6.01 -11.24 -1.21
CA GLU A 147 -5.12 -11.32 -0.06
C GLU A 147 -4.27 -10.05 0.09
N SER A 148 -3.65 -9.58 -0.99
CA SER A 148 -2.85 -8.34 -0.99
C SER A 148 -3.68 -7.14 -0.53
N ARG A 149 -4.91 -6.99 -1.04
CA ARG A 149 -5.84 -5.94 -0.60
C ARG A 149 -6.28 -6.11 0.85
N GLY A 150 -6.52 -7.33 1.29
CA GLY A 150 -6.83 -7.65 2.69
C GLY A 150 -5.69 -7.24 3.63
N ARG A 151 -4.44 -7.53 3.26
CA ARG A 151 -3.25 -7.12 4.02
C ARG A 151 -3.08 -5.59 4.04
N GLU A 152 -3.33 -4.90 2.93
CA GLU A 152 -3.35 -3.44 2.86
C GLU A 152 -4.41 -2.84 3.81
N ALA A 153 -5.62 -3.41 3.83
CA ALA A 153 -6.69 -2.98 4.72
C ALA A 153 -6.33 -3.18 6.20
N VAL A 154 -5.74 -4.32 6.56
CA VAL A 154 -5.25 -4.58 7.92
C VAL A 154 -4.19 -3.55 8.32
N LEU A 155 -3.21 -3.27 7.44
CA LEU A 155 -2.21 -2.24 7.72
C LEU A 155 -2.89 -0.88 7.95
N HIS A 156 -3.85 -0.47 7.12
CA HIS A 156 -4.57 0.79 7.31
C HIS A 156 -5.30 0.85 8.66
N LEU A 157 -5.94 -0.24 9.09
CA LEU A 157 -6.59 -0.32 10.41
C LEU A 157 -5.56 -0.18 11.55
N LEU A 158 -4.40 -0.83 11.45
CA LEU A 158 -3.31 -0.66 12.41
C LEU A 158 -2.77 0.79 12.43
N MET A 159 -2.58 1.40 11.26
CA MET A 159 -2.10 2.78 11.14
C MET A 159 -3.09 3.82 11.68
N THR A 160 -4.38 3.47 11.76
CA THR A 160 -5.45 4.32 12.32
C THR A 160 -5.86 3.95 13.75
N GLY A 161 -5.18 2.98 14.38
CA GLY A 161 -5.43 2.57 15.77
C GLY A 161 -6.64 1.65 15.98
N GLN A 162 -7.22 1.09 14.91
CA GLN A 162 -8.38 0.18 14.95
C GLN A 162 -7.94 -1.28 15.17
N LEU A 163 -7.27 -1.55 16.29
CA LEU A 163 -6.62 -2.84 16.55
C LEU A 163 -7.57 -4.04 16.52
N SER A 164 -8.74 -3.95 17.15
CA SER A 164 -9.70 -5.06 17.23
C SER A 164 -10.22 -5.47 15.84
N ILE A 165 -10.56 -4.49 15.01
CA ILE A 165 -11.02 -4.72 13.63
C ILE A 165 -9.85 -5.26 12.79
N ALA A 166 -8.63 -4.73 12.97
CA ALA A 166 -7.44 -5.24 12.29
C ALA A 166 -7.21 -6.72 12.59
N GLN A 167 -7.30 -7.14 13.86
CA GLN A 167 -7.17 -8.53 14.28
C GLN A 167 -8.28 -9.42 13.69
N GLN A 168 -9.52 -8.94 13.66
CA GLN A 168 -10.65 -9.69 13.09
C GLN A 168 -10.44 -9.95 11.59
N VAL A 169 -10.09 -8.92 10.81
CA VAL A 169 -9.84 -9.05 9.37
C VAL A 169 -8.60 -9.92 9.12
N ALA A 170 -7.55 -9.73 9.91
CA ALA A 170 -6.32 -10.51 9.82
C ALA A 170 -6.51 -12.01 10.15
N GLY A 171 -7.54 -12.36 10.93
CA GLY A 171 -7.85 -13.75 11.28
C GLY A 171 -8.16 -14.64 10.08
N ALA A 172 -8.58 -14.06 8.95
CA ALA A 172 -8.82 -14.77 7.69
C ALA A 172 -7.54 -14.96 6.84
N LEU A 173 -6.42 -14.34 7.25
CA LEU A 173 -5.16 -14.32 6.52
C LEU A 173 -4.05 -15.01 7.33
N ARG A 174 -2.94 -15.33 6.67
CA ARG A 174 -1.74 -15.90 7.29
C ARG A 174 -0.52 -15.03 6.97
N PRO A 175 0.49 -14.93 7.85
CA PRO A 175 0.56 -15.49 9.21
C PRO A 175 -0.37 -14.74 10.18
N ARG A 176 -0.45 -15.13 11.46
CA ARG A 176 -1.17 -14.31 12.46
C ARG A 176 -0.40 -13.00 12.68
N LEU A 177 -1.08 -11.92 13.05
CA LEU A 177 -0.40 -10.68 13.42
C LEU A 177 0.46 -10.91 14.68
N PRO A 178 1.76 -10.62 14.64
CA PRO A 178 2.62 -10.72 15.81
C PRO A 178 2.32 -9.59 16.80
N ASP A 179 2.63 -9.80 18.08
CA ASP A 179 2.64 -8.76 19.12
C ASP A 179 3.64 -9.18 20.22
N PRO A 180 4.72 -8.44 20.49
CA PRO A 180 5.14 -7.18 19.86
C PRO A 180 5.69 -7.35 18.44
N VAL A 181 5.79 -6.23 17.71
CA VAL A 181 6.25 -6.17 16.32
C VAL A 181 7.49 -5.30 16.12
N ARG A 182 8.26 -5.58 15.08
CA ARG A 182 9.17 -4.63 14.43
C ARG A 182 8.64 -4.30 13.04
N VAL A 183 8.60 -3.03 12.69
CA VAL A 183 8.25 -2.58 11.34
C VAL A 183 9.53 -2.39 10.55
N CYS A 184 9.60 -2.99 9.37
CA CYS A 184 10.70 -2.82 8.43
C CYS A 184 10.15 -2.23 7.13
N VAL A 185 10.76 -1.14 6.65
CA VAL A 185 10.43 -0.52 5.37
C VAL A 185 11.59 -0.78 4.41
N VAL A 186 11.28 -1.40 3.29
CA VAL A 186 12.24 -1.73 2.23
C VAL A 186 11.94 -0.86 1.02
N GLU A 187 12.87 -0.01 0.62
CA GLU A 187 12.84 0.74 -0.64
C GLU A 187 13.50 -0.10 -1.73
N CYS A 188 12.67 -0.64 -2.64
CA CYS A 188 13.11 -1.50 -3.74
C CYS A 188 13.70 -0.70 -4.90
N SER A 189 14.62 -1.29 -5.66
CA SER A 189 15.08 -0.78 -6.95
C SER A 189 14.10 -1.14 -8.07
N GLY A 190 13.80 -0.16 -8.94
CA GLY A 190 12.90 -0.34 -10.09
C GLY A 190 11.55 -1.00 -9.74
N ASP A 191 11.11 -1.92 -10.59
CA ASP A 191 9.88 -2.71 -10.43
C ASP A 191 10.07 -4.02 -9.65
N GLY A 192 11.20 -4.18 -8.95
CA GLY A 192 11.59 -5.43 -8.29
C GLY A 192 10.77 -5.84 -7.06
N ARG A 193 9.69 -5.13 -6.70
CA ARG A 193 8.93 -5.37 -5.45
C ARG A 193 8.49 -6.82 -5.27
N ASP A 194 8.10 -7.48 -6.35
CA ASP A 194 7.59 -8.86 -6.30
C ASP A 194 8.72 -9.86 -6.00
N GLU A 195 9.91 -9.58 -6.51
CA GLU A 195 11.12 -10.34 -6.17
C GLU A 195 11.51 -10.11 -4.71
N VAL A 196 11.56 -8.85 -4.27
CA VAL A 196 11.89 -8.51 -2.88
C VAL A 196 10.90 -9.15 -1.91
N ALA A 197 9.60 -9.13 -2.23
CA ALA A 197 8.59 -9.78 -1.40
C ALA A 197 8.86 -11.29 -1.26
N ARG A 198 9.23 -11.99 -2.35
CA ARG A 198 9.60 -13.42 -2.28
C ARG A 198 10.82 -13.66 -1.40
N VAL A 199 11.88 -12.87 -1.60
CA VAL A 199 13.11 -12.95 -0.78
C VAL A 199 12.81 -12.74 0.70
N CYS A 200 11.93 -11.78 1.03
CA CYS A 200 11.52 -11.53 2.41
C CYS A 200 10.74 -12.70 3.02
N VAL A 201 9.85 -13.35 2.25
CA VAL A 201 9.13 -14.54 2.71
C VAL A 201 10.12 -15.67 3.02
N GLU A 202 11.07 -15.90 2.14
CA GLU A 202 12.10 -16.94 2.32
C GLU A 202 13.00 -16.65 3.52
N ALA A 203 13.43 -15.39 3.70
CA ALA A 203 14.34 -14.99 4.78
C ALA A 203 13.75 -15.14 6.18
N ASP A 204 12.43 -14.96 6.35
CA ASP A 204 11.74 -15.05 7.64
C ASP A 204 10.89 -16.32 7.82
N GLY A 205 10.95 -17.25 6.85
CA GLY A 205 10.08 -18.43 6.85
C GLY A 205 8.59 -18.09 6.83
N GLY A 206 8.21 -16.96 6.23
CA GLY A 206 6.81 -16.52 6.09
C GLY A 206 6.14 -16.05 7.39
N ARG A 207 6.91 -15.68 8.43
CA ARG A 207 6.37 -15.18 9.71
C ARG A 207 5.96 -13.70 9.68
N SER A 208 6.51 -12.93 8.75
CA SER A 208 6.23 -11.51 8.56
C SER A 208 4.99 -11.22 7.73
N TRP A 209 4.29 -10.14 8.09
CA TRP A 209 3.24 -9.56 7.27
C TRP A 209 3.84 -8.60 6.26
N ILE A 210 3.83 -8.98 4.98
CA ILE A 210 4.37 -8.16 3.90
C ILE A 210 3.23 -7.41 3.20
N VAL A 211 3.36 -6.09 3.09
CA VAL A 211 2.36 -5.21 2.50
C VAL A 211 3.04 -4.25 1.52
N ARG A 212 2.45 -4.08 0.34
CA ARG A 212 2.89 -3.02 -0.59
C ARG A 212 2.49 -1.67 0.01
N CYS A 213 3.41 -0.72 0.10
CA CYS A 213 3.06 0.59 0.62
C CYS A 213 2.05 1.28 -0.34
N PRO A 214 0.89 1.74 0.16
CA PRO A 214 -0.11 2.41 -0.67
C PRO A 214 0.34 3.81 -1.11
N VAL A 215 1.28 4.41 -0.39
CA VAL A 215 1.78 5.77 -0.63
C VAL A 215 3.02 5.78 -1.53
N TYR A 216 3.95 4.84 -1.29
CA TYR A 216 5.23 4.79 -2.02
C TYR A 216 5.30 3.55 -2.89
N ALA A 217 5.22 3.74 -4.21
CA ALA A 217 5.21 2.66 -5.18
C ALA A 217 6.47 1.77 -5.15
N ARG A 218 7.57 2.22 -4.55
CA ARG A 218 8.80 1.42 -4.41
C ARG A 218 8.98 0.81 -3.03
N HIS A 219 8.05 1.01 -2.10
CA HIS A 219 8.20 0.53 -0.74
C HIS A 219 7.41 -0.75 -0.47
N LEU A 220 8.03 -1.66 0.26
CA LEU A 220 7.38 -2.75 0.99
C LEU A 220 7.45 -2.45 2.48
N ILE A 221 6.37 -2.77 3.19
CA ILE A 221 6.27 -2.66 4.64
C ILE A 221 6.13 -4.07 5.19
N LEU A 222 7.06 -4.47 6.05
CA LEU A 222 7.05 -5.73 6.76
C LEU A 222 6.68 -5.45 8.22
N VAL A 223 5.63 -6.11 8.72
CA VAL A 223 5.31 -6.16 10.15
C VAL A 223 5.79 -7.52 10.65
N MET A 224 6.95 -7.51 11.30
CA MET A 224 7.71 -8.69 11.70
C MET A 224 7.54 -8.95 13.20
N PRO A 225 7.63 -10.19 13.68
CA PRO A 225 7.71 -10.45 15.11
C PRO A 225 8.96 -9.78 15.72
N ALA A 226 8.79 -9.10 16.85
CA ALA A 226 9.92 -8.52 17.59
C ALA A 226 10.72 -9.54 18.43
N GLY A 227 10.13 -10.71 18.71
CA GLY A 227 10.74 -11.77 19.52
C GLY A 227 12.07 -12.27 18.94
N ALA A 228 12.99 -12.63 19.84
CA ALA A 228 14.36 -13.02 19.52
C ALA A 228 14.38 -14.10 18.41
N THR A 229 14.90 -13.74 17.24
CA THR A 229 15.64 -14.68 16.42
C THR A 229 16.66 -15.36 17.35
N GLU A 230 16.86 -16.67 17.19
CA GLU A 230 17.93 -17.37 17.92
C GLU A 230 19.24 -16.56 17.83
N PRO A 231 20.07 -16.55 18.90
CA PRO A 231 21.24 -15.68 18.97
C PRO A 231 22.23 -15.83 17.78
N ASP A 232 22.16 -16.94 17.03
CA ASP A 232 22.97 -17.20 15.83
C ASP A 232 22.24 -16.95 14.49
N ALA A 233 20.95 -16.59 14.50
CA ALA A 233 20.19 -16.31 13.28
C ALA A 233 20.39 -14.86 12.84
N VAL A 234 20.92 -14.67 11.62
CA VAL A 234 20.98 -13.35 10.97
C VAL A 234 19.60 -12.72 11.04
N ALA A 235 19.51 -11.53 11.63
CA ALA A 235 18.24 -10.85 11.78
C ALA A 235 17.62 -10.63 10.39
N THR A 236 16.31 -10.89 10.25
CA THR A 236 15.60 -10.88 8.97
C THR A 236 15.82 -9.57 8.20
N ASP A 237 15.94 -8.44 8.89
CA ASP A 237 16.23 -7.13 8.31
C ASP A 237 17.62 -7.05 7.66
N GLU A 238 18.65 -7.58 8.33
CA GLU A 238 20.02 -7.68 7.78
C GLU A 238 20.09 -8.67 6.62
N ALA A 239 19.39 -9.80 6.72
CA ALA A 239 19.30 -10.79 5.65
C ALA A 239 18.63 -10.22 4.39
N VAL A 240 17.57 -9.41 4.56
CA VAL A 240 16.88 -8.72 3.45
C VAL A 240 17.79 -7.67 2.81
N ALA A 241 18.50 -6.87 3.61
CA ALA A 241 19.45 -5.88 3.10
C ALA A 241 20.61 -6.54 2.34
N ALA A 242 21.14 -7.67 2.82
CA ALA A 242 22.25 -8.37 2.20
C ALA A 242 21.86 -9.12 0.91
N ARG A 243 20.65 -9.71 0.84
CA ARG A 243 20.21 -10.53 -0.30
C ARG A 243 19.75 -9.72 -1.50
N VAL A 244 19.24 -8.50 -1.27
CA VAL A 244 18.76 -7.64 -2.36
C VAL A 244 19.69 -6.44 -2.45
N GLY A 245 20.86 -6.63 -3.08
CA GLY A 245 21.98 -5.67 -3.10
C GLY A 245 21.66 -4.23 -3.55
N ASP A 246 20.46 -3.99 -4.08
CA ASP A 246 19.96 -2.67 -4.46
C ASP A 246 18.86 -2.07 -3.59
N CYS A 247 18.41 -2.77 -2.55
CA CYS A 247 17.42 -2.26 -1.62
C CYS A 247 18.05 -1.40 -0.52
N VAL A 248 17.23 -0.47 -0.01
CA VAL A 248 17.54 0.28 1.21
C VAL A 248 16.53 -0.10 2.27
N VAL A 249 16.99 -0.39 3.49
CA VAL A 249 16.19 -0.97 4.57
C VAL A 249 16.26 -0.08 5.81
N GLY A 250 15.09 0.29 6.32
CA GLY A 250 14.93 0.98 7.59
C GLY A 250 14.06 0.19 8.55
N VAL A 251 14.47 0.08 9.81
CA VAL A 251 13.82 -0.79 10.80
C VAL A 251 13.48 -0.01 12.06
N SER A 252 12.30 -0.27 12.62
CA SER A 252 11.85 0.32 13.89
C SER A 252 12.45 -0.37 15.11
N GLU A 253 12.27 0.25 16.27
CA GLU A 253 12.37 -0.46 17.54
C GLU A 253 11.20 -1.47 17.68
N PRO A 254 11.28 -2.45 18.58
CA PRO A 254 10.11 -3.23 19.00
C PRO A 254 9.00 -2.31 19.53
N VAL A 255 7.81 -2.46 19.00
CA VAL A 255 6.61 -1.73 19.43
C VAL A 255 5.45 -2.70 19.65
N PRO A 256 4.51 -2.41 20.57
CA PRO A 256 3.23 -3.11 20.60
C PRO A 256 2.54 -3.07 19.23
N LEU A 257 1.76 -4.09 18.88
CA LEU A 257 1.03 -4.12 17.60
C LEU A 257 0.11 -2.89 17.43
N ALA A 258 -0.47 -2.39 18.52
CA ALA A 258 -1.26 -1.15 18.55
C ALA A 258 -0.49 0.08 18.05
N ASP A 259 0.84 0.08 18.23
CA ASP A 259 1.73 1.20 17.91
C ASP A 259 2.43 1.02 16.55
N THR A 260 1.88 0.20 15.66
CA THR A 260 2.41 -0.03 14.30
C THR A 260 2.63 1.29 13.54
N ALA A 261 1.78 2.30 13.74
CA ALA A 261 1.97 3.64 13.14
C ALA A 261 3.27 4.31 13.59
N THR A 262 3.61 4.18 14.87
CA THR A 262 4.87 4.65 15.44
C THR A 262 6.03 3.84 14.88
N GLY A 263 5.92 2.51 14.84
CA GLY A 263 6.93 1.63 14.22
C GLY A 263 7.20 2.02 12.76
N TYR A 264 6.17 2.26 11.96
CA TYR A 264 6.34 2.72 10.58
C TYR A 264 7.09 4.05 10.48
N ARG A 265 6.78 5.06 11.32
CA ARG A 265 7.51 6.34 11.34
C ARG A 265 8.99 6.14 11.69
N GLN A 266 9.28 5.33 12.70
CA GLN A 266 10.65 4.99 13.10
C GLN A 266 11.43 4.32 11.97
N ALA A 267 10.85 3.28 11.36
CA ALA A 267 11.44 2.57 10.24
C ALA A 267 11.70 3.50 9.04
N PHE A 268 10.80 4.44 8.76
CA PHE A 268 10.98 5.42 7.69
C PHE A 268 12.10 6.44 7.98
N HIS A 269 12.26 6.85 9.24
CA HIS A 269 13.39 7.67 9.65
C HIS A 269 14.72 6.93 9.50
N ALA A 270 14.78 5.66 9.95
CA ALA A 270 15.94 4.82 9.74
C ALA A 270 16.24 4.62 8.24
N LEU A 271 15.21 4.44 7.41
CA LEU A 271 15.35 4.33 5.96
C LEU A 271 16.03 5.57 5.34
N ALA A 272 15.74 6.78 5.85
CA ALA A 272 16.38 8.00 5.37
C ALA A 272 17.89 7.99 5.64
N VAL A 273 18.33 7.47 6.79
CA VAL A 273 19.75 7.29 7.11
C VAL A 273 20.37 6.21 6.24
N ALA A 274 19.68 5.08 6.11
CA ALA A 274 20.16 3.92 5.37
C ALA A 274 20.54 4.26 3.92
N ARG A 275 19.89 5.24 3.28
CA ARG A 275 20.21 5.70 1.92
C ARG A 275 21.65 6.20 1.76
N GLU A 276 22.22 6.77 2.83
CA GLU A 276 23.57 7.33 2.82
C GLU A 276 24.62 6.35 3.37
N LEU A 277 24.19 5.20 3.91
CA LEU A 277 25.08 4.19 4.45
C LEU A 277 25.49 3.17 3.36
N PRO A 278 26.78 2.75 3.31
CA PRO A 278 27.22 1.71 2.39
C PRO A 278 26.48 0.38 2.58
N ALA A 279 26.10 0.05 3.82
CA ALA A 279 25.34 -1.14 4.16
C ALA A 279 23.87 -1.09 3.72
N ARG A 280 23.36 0.10 3.32
CA ARG A 280 21.96 0.34 2.93
C ARG A 280 20.93 -0.15 3.94
N HIS A 281 21.33 -0.22 5.20
CA HIS A 281 20.53 -0.72 6.31
C HIS A 281 20.75 0.18 7.53
N ALA A 282 19.67 0.53 8.21
CA ALA A 282 19.72 1.20 9.50
C ALA A 282 18.56 0.77 10.39
N ARG A 283 18.83 0.68 11.70
CA ARG A 283 17.81 0.56 12.73
C ARG A 283 17.60 1.91 13.40
N PHE A 284 16.36 2.20 13.73
CA PHE A 284 16.01 3.40 14.46
C PHE A 284 16.58 3.33 15.87
N GLY A 285 17.32 4.36 16.30
CA GLY A 285 17.83 4.45 17.67
C GLY A 285 16.78 5.00 18.63
N ALA A 286 16.65 4.39 19.81
CA ALA A 286 15.75 4.84 20.88
C ALA A 286 15.88 6.35 21.17
N SER A 287 14.89 7.13 20.72
CA SER A 287 14.66 8.50 21.13
C SER A 287 13.22 8.59 21.65
N PRO A 288 13.00 9.11 22.87
CA PRO A 288 11.68 9.12 23.47
C PRO A 288 10.72 9.98 22.64
N ASP A 289 9.54 9.43 22.34
CA ASP A 289 8.46 10.18 21.69
C ASP A 289 8.05 11.35 22.61
N PRO A 290 8.00 12.61 22.12
CA PRO A 290 7.59 13.74 22.96
C PRO A 290 6.23 13.52 23.61
N ALA A 291 5.32 12.74 23.01
CA ALA A 291 4.03 12.41 23.60
C ALA A 291 4.13 11.71 24.98
N LEU A 292 5.22 10.97 25.23
CA LEU A 292 5.51 10.34 26.52
C LEU A 292 6.08 11.32 27.54
N VAL A 293 6.70 12.41 27.08
CA VAL A 293 7.49 13.35 27.90
C VAL A 293 6.64 14.53 28.38
N VAL A 294 5.58 14.90 27.65
CA VAL A 294 4.74 16.06 28.00
C VAL A 294 3.96 15.92 29.32
N GLY A 295 3.79 14.69 29.82
CA GLY A 295 3.13 14.36 31.09
C GLY A 295 1.67 14.84 31.23
N PRO A 296 1.13 14.96 32.46
CA PRO A 296 -0.29 15.27 32.69
C PRO A 296 -0.75 16.61 32.10
N ILE A 297 0.04 17.67 32.26
CA ILE A 297 -0.26 19.00 31.72
C ILE A 297 -0.36 18.95 30.19
N GLY A 298 0.54 18.23 29.53
CA GLY A 298 0.47 18.00 28.09
C GLY A 298 -0.76 17.20 27.66
N ARG A 299 -1.17 16.20 28.44
CA ARG A 299 -2.40 15.44 28.18
C ARG A 299 -3.64 16.34 28.30
N GLN A 300 -3.71 17.18 29.31
CA GLN A 300 -4.80 18.14 29.46
C GLN A 300 -4.84 19.12 28.29
N TRP A 301 -3.70 19.75 27.96
CA TRP A 301 -3.59 20.65 26.82
C TRP A 301 -4.01 19.98 25.50
N ALA A 302 -3.55 18.75 25.24
CA ALA A 302 -3.90 18.00 24.04
C ALA A 302 -5.40 17.68 24.00
N HIS A 303 -5.99 17.34 25.15
CA HIS A 303 -7.43 17.10 25.27
C HIS A 303 -8.24 18.37 24.95
N GLU A 304 -7.88 19.50 25.56
CA GLU A 304 -8.52 20.80 25.32
C GLU A 304 -8.40 21.22 23.85
N LEU A 305 -7.21 21.09 23.26
CA LEU A 305 -7.00 21.41 21.85
C LEU A 305 -7.86 20.53 20.94
N LEU A 306 -7.95 19.22 21.20
CA LEU A 306 -8.66 18.29 20.32
C LEU A 306 -10.17 18.22 20.57
N THR A 307 -10.66 18.77 21.67
CA THR A 307 -12.09 18.70 22.06
C THR A 307 -13.03 19.16 20.94
N PRO A 308 -12.87 20.34 20.32
CA PRO A 308 -13.79 20.80 19.28
C PRO A 308 -13.88 19.87 18.06
N LEU A 309 -12.77 19.22 17.72
CA LEU A 309 -12.72 18.24 16.63
C LEU A 309 -13.40 16.93 17.03
N LEU A 310 -13.16 16.47 18.26
CA LEU A 310 -13.64 15.18 18.76
C LEU A 310 -15.15 15.18 19.06
N THR A 311 -15.69 16.32 19.48
CA THR A 311 -17.13 16.50 19.75
C THR A 311 -17.90 16.98 18.53
N HIS A 312 -17.24 17.11 17.36
CA HIS A 312 -17.90 17.54 16.14
C HIS A 312 -18.97 16.53 15.70
N VAL A 313 -20.19 17.04 15.48
CA VAL A 313 -21.30 16.28 14.92
C VAL A 313 -21.57 16.79 13.49
N PRO A 314 -21.54 15.91 12.48
CA PRO A 314 -21.79 16.29 11.10
C PRO A 314 -23.23 16.78 10.92
N ARG A 315 -23.43 17.80 10.09
CA ARG A 315 -24.77 18.37 9.83
C ARG A 315 -25.62 17.47 8.94
N ARG A 316 -24.98 16.69 8.06
CA ARG A 316 -25.61 15.72 7.16
C ARG A 316 -24.93 14.37 7.31
N THR A 317 -25.64 13.29 7.03
CA THR A 317 -25.10 11.92 7.11
C THR A 317 -23.86 11.70 6.23
N GLN A 318 -23.75 12.44 5.13
CA GLN A 318 -22.63 12.38 4.19
C GLN A 318 -21.43 13.27 4.57
N ASP A 319 -21.59 14.15 5.56
CA ASP A 319 -20.51 15.02 6.02
C ASP A 319 -19.58 14.22 6.95
N PRO A 320 -18.27 14.52 6.95
CA PRO A 320 -17.30 13.74 7.71
C PRO A 320 -17.49 13.91 9.22
N GLY A 321 -17.56 12.79 9.94
CA GLY A 321 -17.63 12.77 11.40
C GLY A 321 -16.30 13.03 12.09
N SER A 322 -16.31 13.18 13.42
CA SER A 322 -15.12 13.48 14.22
C SER A 322 -13.98 12.47 14.05
N GLN A 323 -14.29 11.17 14.04
CA GLN A 323 -13.30 10.11 13.83
C GLN A 323 -12.63 10.22 12.44
N GLU A 324 -13.42 10.49 11.40
CA GLU A 324 -12.92 10.62 10.03
C GLU A 324 -12.03 11.86 9.88
N LEU A 325 -12.43 12.99 10.49
CA LEU A 325 -11.60 14.20 10.49
C LEU A 325 -10.31 14.01 11.29
N ALA A 326 -10.36 13.33 12.43
CA ALA A 326 -9.16 13.02 13.21
C ALA A 326 -8.20 12.09 12.45
N ALA A 327 -8.71 11.06 11.77
CA ALA A 327 -7.92 10.20 10.89
C ALA A 327 -7.34 10.98 9.71
N THR A 328 -8.11 11.91 9.15
CA THR A 328 -7.65 12.79 8.06
C THR A 328 -6.49 13.67 8.51
N ALA A 329 -6.60 14.31 9.68
CA ALA A 329 -5.54 15.13 10.27
C ALA A 329 -4.25 14.33 10.49
N ALA A 330 -4.36 13.18 11.16
CA ALA A 330 -3.22 12.31 11.44
C ALA A 330 -2.52 11.82 10.15
N SER A 331 -3.32 11.38 9.17
CA SER A 331 -2.78 10.95 7.87
C SER A 331 -2.12 12.09 7.10
N TRP A 332 -2.71 13.28 7.11
CA TRP A 332 -2.15 14.45 6.42
C TRP A 332 -0.87 14.96 7.08
N LEU A 333 -0.78 14.99 8.40
CA LEU A 333 0.46 15.34 9.10
C LEU A 333 1.57 14.32 8.77
N ALA A 334 1.24 13.03 8.77
CA ALA A 334 2.19 11.97 8.45
C ALA A 334 2.64 11.97 6.97
N PHE A 335 1.73 12.21 6.02
CA PHE A 335 1.96 11.96 4.58
C PHE A 335 1.84 13.19 3.67
N SER A 336 1.47 14.35 4.22
CA SER A 336 1.19 15.59 3.47
C SER A 336 0.22 15.33 2.30
N SER A 337 0.57 15.71 1.07
CA SER A 337 -0.28 15.48 -0.11
C SER A 337 -0.54 14.01 -0.40
N HIS A 338 0.35 13.10 0.01
CA HIS A 338 0.18 11.66 -0.19
C HIS A 338 -0.87 11.03 0.73
N ALA A 339 -1.47 11.81 1.64
CA ALA A 339 -2.61 11.37 2.41
C ALA A 339 -3.81 10.98 1.53
N THR A 340 -3.90 11.48 0.29
CA THR A 340 -4.94 11.03 -0.66
C THR A 340 -4.83 9.54 -0.98
N ASP A 341 -3.60 9.04 -1.13
CA ASP A 341 -3.34 7.63 -1.45
C ASP A 341 -3.54 6.73 -0.22
N HIS A 342 -3.21 7.26 0.96
CA HIS A 342 -3.42 6.56 2.23
C HIS A 342 -4.90 6.48 2.61
N LEU A 343 -5.65 7.58 2.49
CA LEU A 343 -7.07 7.66 2.83
C LEU A 343 -8.01 7.20 1.69
N LYS A 344 -7.47 6.97 0.49
CA LYS A 344 -8.23 6.69 -0.74
C LYS A 344 -9.30 7.75 -1.05
N VAL A 345 -8.96 9.03 -0.82
CA VAL A 345 -9.85 10.18 -1.09
C VAL A 345 -9.28 11.10 -2.15
N HIS A 346 -10.15 11.83 -2.83
CA HIS A 346 -9.72 12.85 -3.79
C HIS A 346 -9.08 14.07 -3.09
N ARG A 347 -8.15 14.75 -3.77
CA ARG A 347 -7.44 15.94 -3.26
C ARG A 347 -8.37 17.06 -2.77
N ASN A 348 -9.51 17.26 -3.43
CA ASN A 348 -10.48 18.29 -3.05
C ASN A 348 -11.20 17.93 -1.74
N THR A 349 -11.48 16.64 -1.53
CA THR A 349 -12.06 16.13 -0.30
C THR A 349 -11.09 16.32 0.85
N LEU A 350 -9.81 15.99 0.64
CA LEU A 350 -8.76 16.25 1.62
C LEU A 350 -8.68 17.75 1.97
N ALA A 351 -8.62 18.63 0.98
CA ALA A 351 -8.56 20.08 1.21
C ALA A 351 -9.80 20.61 1.96
N ALA A 352 -11.00 20.13 1.63
CA ALA A 352 -12.23 20.51 2.33
C ALA A 352 -12.21 20.08 3.80
N ARG A 353 -11.78 18.84 4.09
CA ARG A 353 -11.65 18.34 5.46
C ARG A 353 -10.61 19.10 6.27
N LEU A 354 -9.45 19.41 5.67
CA LEU A 354 -8.40 20.18 6.33
C LEU A 354 -8.86 21.61 6.68
N ARG A 355 -9.62 22.26 5.79
CA ARG A 355 -10.23 23.56 6.11
C ARG A 355 -11.17 23.45 7.31
N LEU A 356 -12.08 22.47 7.31
CA LEU A 356 -12.98 22.23 8.44
C LEU A 356 -12.23 21.94 9.73
N ILE A 357 -11.15 21.15 9.70
CA ILE A 357 -10.30 20.87 10.86
C ILE A 357 -9.67 22.17 11.38
N GLY A 358 -9.10 22.98 10.49
CA GLY A 358 -8.53 24.29 10.85
C GLY A 358 -9.57 25.22 11.49
N GLU A 359 -10.76 25.29 10.91
CA GLU A 359 -11.89 26.08 11.44
C GLU A 359 -12.34 25.61 12.82
N LEU A 360 -12.53 24.30 13.02
CA LEU A 360 -12.95 23.71 14.29
C LEU A 360 -11.92 23.95 15.40
N LEU A 361 -10.64 23.85 15.07
CA LEU A 361 -9.54 23.98 16.04
C LEU A 361 -9.03 25.42 16.20
N GLY A 362 -9.46 26.34 15.33
CA GLY A 362 -8.90 27.69 15.25
C GLY A 362 -7.41 27.71 14.88
N LEU A 363 -6.96 26.73 14.08
CA LEU A 363 -5.57 26.55 13.66
C LEU A 363 -5.41 26.92 12.19
N ASP A 364 -4.29 27.59 11.85
CA ASP A 364 -3.88 27.77 10.47
C ASP A 364 -2.98 26.60 10.06
N LEU A 365 -3.56 25.60 9.39
CA LEU A 365 -2.84 24.43 8.93
C LEU A 365 -1.80 24.73 7.83
N HIS A 366 -1.65 25.97 7.37
CA HIS A 366 -0.50 26.37 6.54
C HIS A 366 0.75 26.68 7.37
N ARG A 367 0.61 26.90 8.68
CA ARG A 367 1.72 27.21 9.59
C ARG A 367 2.26 25.96 10.27
N LEU A 368 3.57 25.82 10.27
CA LEU A 368 4.28 24.69 10.85
C LEU A 368 4.09 24.62 12.37
N SER A 369 3.96 25.76 13.05
CA SER A 369 3.66 25.82 14.49
C SER A 369 2.34 25.11 14.83
N ASP A 370 1.31 25.38 14.04
CA ASP A 370 -0.04 24.89 14.28
C ASP A 370 -0.14 23.41 13.87
N GLN A 371 0.57 23.03 12.81
CA GLN A 371 0.75 21.62 12.45
C GLN A 371 1.48 20.82 13.52
N ALA A 372 2.57 21.37 14.09
CA ALA A 372 3.35 20.70 15.13
C ALA A 372 2.55 20.55 16.43
N ALA A 373 1.76 21.57 16.79
CA ALA A 373 0.82 21.50 17.91
C ALA A 373 -0.22 20.39 17.70
N LEU A 374 -0.85 20.35 16.52
CA LEU A 374 -1.85 19.33 16.20
C LEU A 374 -1.25 17.92 16.18
N ASP A 375 -0.06 17.75 15.59
CA ASP A 375 0.65 16.47 15.55
C ASP A 375 0.97 15.95 16.95
N LEU A 376 1.53 16.80 17.82
CA LEU A 376 1.81 16.43 19.21
C LEU A 376 0.54 16.05 19.95
N ALA A 377 -0.53 16.85 19.84
CA ALA A 377 -1.79 16.56 20.52
C ALA A 377 -2.40 15.21 20.07
N LEU A 378 -2.38 14.93 18.77
CA LEU A 378 -2.86 13.65 18.23
C LEU A 378 -2.04 12.46 18.75
N ARG A 379 -0.71 12.58 18.85
CA ARG A 379 0.16 11.54 19.43
C ARG A 379 -0.03 11.36 20.92
N VAL A 380 -0.21 12.45 21.67
CA VAL A 380 -0.53 12.40 23.11
C VAL A 380 -1.85 11.67 23.34
N ARG A 381 -2.86 11.89 22.49
CA ARG A 381 -4.13 11.14 22.54
C ARG A 381 -3.97 9.65 22.20
N ALA A 382 -3.10 9.33 21.25
CA ALA A 382 -2.83 7.95 20.85
C ALA A 382 -2.02 7.17 21.91
N THR A 383 -1.32 7.88 22.79
CA THR A 383 -0.55 7.28 23.88
C THR A 383 -1.50 6.78 24.98
N PRO A 384 -1.41 5.51 25.41
CA PRO A 384 -2.18 5.01 26.54
C PRO A 384 -1.88 5.83 27.80
N ALA A 385 -2.93 6.26 28.52
CA ALA A 385 -2.74 6.89 29.82
C ALA A 385 -2.04 5.90 30.77
N PRO A 386 -0.98 6.29 31.50
CA PRO A 386 -0.42 5.42 32.52
C PRO A 386 -1.50 5.08 33.54
N ALA A 387 -1.54 3.81 33.97
CA ALA A 387 -2.44 3.36 35.03
C ALA A 387 -2.30 4.29 36.24
N CYS A 388 -3.44 4.78 36.71
CA CYS A 388 -3.62 5.89 37.66
C CYS A 388 -2.51 6.02 38.73
N THR A 389 -1.66 7.03 38.58
CA THR A 389 -1.14 7.76 39.74
C THR A 389 -1.92 9.06 39.84
N SER A 390 -2.79 9.13 40.85
CA SER A 390 -3.58 10.32 41.18
C SER A 390 -2.66 11.41 41.72
N GLU A 391 -2.03 12.18 40.83
CA GLU A 391 -1.46 13.47 41.23
C GLU A 391 -2.57 14.54 41.18
N PRO A 392 -2.68 15.41 42.21
CA PRO A 392 -3.73 16.41 42.27
C PRO A 392 -3.58 17.43 41.14
N THR A 393 -4.65 17.60 40.36
CA THR A 393 -4.74 18.59 39.28
C THR A 393 -4.71 20.01 39.85
N PRO A 394 -3.71 20.85 39.53
CA PRO A 394 -3.81 22.28 39.82
C PRO A 394 -4.85 22.86 38.85
N TYR A 395 -5.95 23.35 39.41
CA TYR A 395 -6.98 24.07 38.68
C TYR A 395 -6.38 25.38 38.16
N ILE A 396 -6.12 25.48 36.86
CA ILE A 396 -5.77 26.76 36.22
C ILE A 396 -7.05 27.32 35.63
N ASP A 397 -7.57 28.37 36.27
CA ASP A 397 -8.63 29.20 35.73
C ASP A 397 -8.08 30.09 34.59
N GLY A 398 -8.80 30.18 33.47
CA GLY A 398 -8.51 31.21 32.46
C GLY A 398 -8.86 30.90 31.01
N GLY A 399 -10.03 31.39 30.58
CA GLY A 399 -10.21 32.00 29.25
C GLY A 399 -10.38 31.05 28.05
N SER A 400 -11.60 30.56 27.84
CA SER A 400 -12.02 29.80 26.66
C SER A 400 -11.86 30.60 25.37
N GLY A 401 -10.81 30.31 24.59
CA GLY A 401 -10.66 30.75 23.19
C GLY A 401 -9.46 30.09 22.49
N PRO A 402 -9.50 29.85 21.16
CA PRO A 402 -8.46 29.13 20.41
C PRO A 402 -7.08 29.80 20.43
N ARG A 403 -7.00 31.13 20.68
CA ARG A 403 -5.73 31.85 20.90
C ARG A 403 -5.07 31.57 22.26
N ALA A 404 -5.80 31.05 23.25
CA ALA A 404 -5.26 30.61 24.53
C ALA A 404 -4.54 29.26 24.44
N ALA A 405 -4.90 28.40 23.47
CA ALA A 405 -4.27 27.09 23.27
C ALA A 405 -2.78 27.17 22.88
N ALA A 406 -2.37 28.24 22.18
CA ALA A 406 -0.95 28.54 21.89
C ALA A 406 -0.16 28.94 23.15
N ARG A 407 -0.80 29.64 24.11
CA ARG A 407 -0.21 29.85 25.46
C ARG A 407 -0.13 28.54 26.24
N GLY A 408 -1.02 27.59 25.97
CA GLY A 408 -0.98 26.23 26.48
C GLY A 408 0.23 25.43 25.99
N LEU A 409 0.53 25.45 24.69
CA LEU A 409 1.67 24.71 24.15
C LEU A 409 3.00 25.21 24.71
N ASP A 410 3.24 26.52 24.74
CA ASP A 410 4.47 27.07 25.32
C ASP A 410 4.62 26.70 26.81
N THR A 411 3.52 26.51 27.54
CA THR A 411 3.54 26.02 28.93
C THR A 411 4.01 24.57 29.01
N VAL A 412 3.54 23.71 28.09
CA VAL A 412 4.00 22.33 27.96
C VAL A 412 5.49 22.28 27.60
N LEU A 413 5.94 23.11 26.66
CA LEU A 413 7.33 23.15 26.19
C LEU A 413 8.33 23.68 27.22
N ARG A 414 7.88 24.49 28.19
CA ARG A 414 8.73 24.97 29.29
C ARG A 414 9.04 23.90 30.33
N ARG A 415 8.38 22.74 30.31
CA ARG A 415 8.61 21.69 31.31
C ARG A 415 10.04 21.14 31.22
N PRO A 416 10.72 20.87 32.35
CA PRO A 416 12.09 20.34 32.36
C PRO A 416 12.26 19.08 31.50
N ALA A 417 11.38 18.10 31.65
CA ALA A 417 11.45 16.86 30.88
C ALA A 417 11.37 17.10 29.35
N VAL A 418 10.53 18.06 28.91
CA VAL A 418 10.40 18.42 27.49
C VAL A 418 11.64 19.18 27.00
N ARG A 419 12.27 20.00 27.85
CA ARG A 419 13.56 20.63 27.54
C ARG A 419 14.67 19.59 27.41
N ASP A 420 14.78 18.64 28.33
CA ASP A 420 15.77 17.55 28.25
C ASP A 420 15.56 16.67 27.01
N TRP A 421 14.32 16.49 26.59
CA TRP A 421 14.00 15.87 25.30
C TRP A 421 14.48 16.74 24.14
N ALA A 422 14.13 18.04 24.12
CA ALA A 422 14.50 18.97 23.06
C ALA A 422 16.01 19.06 22.89
N ASP A 423 16.76 19.19 23.98
CA ASP A 423 18.21 19.28 23.97
C ASP A 423 18.85 17.99 23.41
N ARG A 424 18.30 16.81 23.72
CA ARG A 424 18.73 15.54 23.11
C ARG A 424 18.47 15.48 21.60
N GLN A 425 17.34 16.01 21.15
CA GLN A 425 17.00 16.03 19.72
C GLN A 425 17.89 17.00 18.93
N LEU A 426 18.30 18.11 19.54
CA LEU A 426 19.12 19.14 18.90
C LEU A 426 20.62 18.91 19.07
N ALA A 427 21.05 18.11 20.06
CA ALA A 427 22.46 17.83 20.34
C ALA A 427 23.32 17.54 19.09
N PRO A 428 22.86 16.75 18.09
CA PRO A 428 23.65 16.48 16.89
C PRO A 428 23.92 17.68 15.99
N VAL A 429 23.12 18.75 16.09
CA VAL A 429 23.15 19.92 15.19
C VAL A 429 23.48 21.23 15.90
N LEU A 430 23.68 21.21 17.21
CA LEU A 430 24.07 22.38 17.99
C LEU A 430 25.32 23.04 17.39
N GLY A 431 25.27 24.36 17.19
CA GLY A 431 26.34 25.14 16.57
C GLY A 431 26.40 25.13 15.04
N SER A 432 25.53 24.38 14.36
CA SER A 432 25.44 24.36 12.88
C SER A 432 23.98 24.37 12.35
N GLU A 433 23.06 24.78 13.21
CA GLU A 433 21.61 24.68 13.02
C GLU A 433 20.99 25.75 12.09
N GLU A 434 21.77 26.68 11.56
CA GLU A 434 21.27 27.80 10.73
C GLU A 434 20.40 27.31 9.56
N THR A 435 20.85 26.27 8.85
CA THR A 435 20.08 25.70 7.73
C THR A 435 18.76 25.09 8.21
N LEU A 436 18.77 24.41 9.36
CA LEU A 436 17.57 23.81 9.95
C LEU A 436 16.58 24.90 10.39
N ARG A 437 17.05 25.89 11.17
CA ARG A 437 16.24 27.02 11.65
C ARG A 437 15.61 27.78 10.49
N THR A 438 16.38 28.12 9.46
CA THR A 438 15.87 28.83 8.28
C THR A 438 14.84 28.00 7.51
N TRP A 439 15.08 26.69 7.34
CA TRP A 439 14.11 25.81 6.69
C TRP A 439 12.78 25.72 7.45
N LEU A 440 12.81 25.61 8.78
CA LEU A 440 11.60 25.54 9.61
C LEU A 440 10.87 26.89 9.67
N ARG A 441 11.58 28.03 9.73
CA ARG A 441 10.98 29.39 9.60
C ARG A 441 10.28 29.58 8.25
N CYS A 442 10.79 28.92 7.21
CA CYS A 442 10.18 28.88 5.88
C CYS A 442 9.08 27.80 5.72
N GLU A 443 8.47 27.34 6.82
CA GLU A 443 7.39 26.33 6.86
C GLU A 443 7.80 24.97 6.27
N GLY A 444 9.09 24.64 6.33
CA GLY A 444 9.65 23.43 5.73
C GLY A 444 9.69 23.45 4.19
N ARG A 445 9.58 24.63 3.56
CA ARG A 445 9.61 24.77 2.09
C ARG A 445 11.03 25.02 1.58
N LEU A 446 11.50 24.17 0.66
CA LEU A 446 12.86 24.24 0.10
C LEU A 446 13.16 25.53 -0.67
N GLY A 447 12.22 25.99 -1.51
CA GLY A 447 12.42 27.19 -2.35
C GLY A 447 12.68 28.45 -1.51
N PRO A 448 11.75 28.84 -0.62
CA PRO A 448 11.94 29.97 0.28
C PRO A 448 13.19 29.85 1.16
N ALA A 449 13.45 28.66 1.73
CA ALA A 449 14.63 28.45 2.57
C ALA A 449 15.94 28.63 1.80
N ALA A 450 16.01 28.18 0.55
CA ALA A 450 17.20 28.37 -0.29
C ALA A 450 17.43 29.86 -0.61
N ALA A 451 16.35 30.59 -0.91
CA ALA A 451 16.41 32.03 -1.15
C ALA A 451 16.89 32.79 0.08
N GLU A 452 16.37 32.47 1.26
CA GLU A 452 16.79 33.11 2.52
C GLU A 452 18.24 32.77 2.89
N LEU A 453 18.69 31.54 2.62
CA LEU A 453 20.08 31.12 2.82
C LEU A 453 21.06 31.66 1.76
N GLY A 454 20.58 32.33 0.70
CA GLY A 454 21.41 32.80 -0.40
C GLY A 454 22.08 31.67 -1.22
N ILE A 455 21.45 30.49 -1.29
CA ILE A 455 21.97 29.32 -2.02
C ILE A 455 20.96 28.77 -3.03
N SER A 456 21.40 27.88 -3.91
CA SER A 456 20.50 27.19 -4.84
C SER A 456 19.62 26.16 -4.12
N VAL A 457 18.43 25.88 -4.66
CA VAL A 457 17.52 24.84 -4.12
C VAL A 457 18.18 23.46 -4.03
N PRO A 458 18.95 22.99 -5.04
CA PRO A 458 19.75 21.77 -4.90
C PRO A 458 20.78 21.84 -3.76
N GLY A 459 21.40 23.01 -3.54
CA GLY A 459 22.32 23.24 -2.44
C GLY A 459 21.64 23.12 -1.07
N ALA A 460 20.47 23.74 -0.89
CA ALA A 460 19.68 23.61 0.33
C ALA A 460 19.24 22.16 0.58
N ARG A 461 18.79 21.46 -0.48
CA ARG A 461 18.47 20.03 -0.41
C ARG A 461 19.66 19.19 0.06
N LYS A 462 20.85 19.40 -0.52
CA LYS A 462 22.07 18.70 -0.14
C LYS A 462 22.44 18.93 1.33
N ARG A 463 22.28 20.17 1.84
CA ARG A 463 22.51 20.47 3.26
C ARG A 463 21.49 19.77 4.16
N LEU A 464 20.21 19.76 3.78
CA LEU A 464 19.16 19.07 4.54
C LEU A 464 19.34 17.55 4.54
N THR A 465 19.77 16.93 3.43
CA THR A 465 20.11 15.50 3.40
C THR A 465 21.27 15.16 4.35
N ARG A 466 22.29 16.02 4.45
CA ARG A 466 23.34 15.83 5.47
C ARG A 466 22.78 15.93 6.89
N LEU A 467 21.85 16.85 7.13
CA LEU A 467 21.15 16.95 8.41
C LEU A 467 20.29 15.71 8.70
N GLU A 468 19.68 15.07 7.69
CA GLU A 468 18.97 13.79 7.86
C GLU A 468 19.89 12.71 8.43
N THR A 469 21.12 12.61 7.92
CA THR A 469 22.13 11.66 8.42
C THR A 469 22.57 11.99 9.84
N VAL A 470 22.86 13.25 10.14
CA VAL A 470 23.33 13.67 11.46
C VAL A 470 22.25 13.51 12.53
N LEU A 471 21.01 13.91 12.22
CA LEU A 471 19.86 13.79 13.11
C LEU A 471 19.31 12.36 13.20
N GLN A 472 19.70 11.49 12.29
CA GLN A 472 19.13 10.14 12.13
C GLN A 472 17.61 10.15 11.90
N ARG A 473 17.13 11.14 11.13
CA ARG A 473 15.70 11.38 10.89
C ARG A 473 15.44 11.82 9.46
N SER A 474 14.28 11.45 8.91
CA SER A 474 13.85 12.03 7.63
C SER A 474 13.32 13.46 7.84
N LEU A 475 13.74 14.36 6.96
CA LEU A 475 13.31 15.76 6.91
C LEU A 475 12.54 16.04 5.61
N LEU A 476 13.06 15.53 4.49
CA LEU A 476 12.61 15.90 3.15
C LEU A 476 11.47 15.03 2.62
N ARG A 477 11.31 13.82 3.15
CA ARG A 477 10.24 12.88 2.76
C ARG A 477 9.31 12.63 3.95
N PRO A 478 7.99 12.60 3.75
CA PRO A 478 7.06 12.24 4.81
C PRO A 478 7.07 10.73 5.10
N PRO A 479 6.94 10.28 6.36
CA PRO A 479 6.85 11.07 7.59
C PRO A 479 8.16 11.81 7.93
N SER A 480 8.03 13.12 8.19
CA SER A 480 9.14 14.06 8.41
C SER A 480 9.22 14.45 9.89
N ALA A 481 10.44 14.58 10.41
CA ALA A 481 10.71 15.04 11.77
C ALA A 481 10.57 16.56 11.95
N ARG A 482 10.09 17.30 10.93
CA ARG A 482 9.94 18.76 10.99
C ARG A 482 9.12 19.25 12.19
N TYR A 483 8.09 18.49 12.61
CA TYR A 483 7.25 18.86 13.75
C TYR A 483 8.00 18.71 15.06
N ASP A 484 8.67 17.56 15.27
CA ASP A 484 9.50 17.33 16.45
C ASP A 484 10.64 18.35 16.55
N LEU A 485 11.30 18.68 15.43
CA LEU A 485 12.40 19.65 15.42
C LEU A 485 11.91 21.08 15.64
N TRP A 486 10.73 21.43 15.15
CA TRP A 486 10.11 22.72 15.47
C TRP A 486 9.80 22.82 16.97
N LEU A 487 9.22 21.78 17.57
CA LEU A 487 8.92 21.73 19.01
C LEU A 487 10.19 21.81 19.85
N ALA A 488 11.25 21.10 19.45
CA ALA A 488 12.53 21.10 20.13
C ALA A 488 13.18 22.49 20.10
N LEU A 489 13.25 23.14 18.93
CA LEU A 489 13.79 24.50 18.82
C LEU A 489 12.96 25.51 19.60
N ARG A 490 11.63 25.42 19.57
CA ARG A 490 10.77 26.30 20.36
C ARG A 490 10.99 26.13 21.86
N ALA A 491 11.13 24.89 22.35
CA ALA A 491 11.43 24.62 23.75
C ALA A 491 12.80 25.18 24.17
N HIS A 492 13.80 25.07 23.29
CA HIS A 492 15.14 25.61 23.50
C HIS A 492 15.13 27.15 23.54
N ASP A 493 14.46 27.82 22.59
CA ASP A 493 14.34 29.28 22.53
C ASP A 493 13.61 29.84 23.77
N LEU A 494 12.51 29.20 24.21
CA LEU A 494 11.79 29.55 25.43
C LEU A 494 12.66 29.44 26.70
N ALA A 495 13.65 28.54 26.71
CA ALA A 495 14.59 28.41 27.81
C ALA A 495 15.71 29.46 27.77
N ALA A 496 16.02 30.01 26.59
CA ALA A 496 16.94 31.12 26.43
C ALA A 496 16.29 32.44 26.87
N ASP A 497 15.06 32.70 26.45
CA ASP A 497 14.29 33.90 26.83
C ASP A 497 14.15 34.02 28.36
N ALA A 498 13.80 32.91 29.03
CA ALA A 498 13.67 32.87 30.49
C ALA A 498 15.00 33.08 31.25
N ARG A 499 16.16 32.81 30.62
CA ARG A 499 17.47 33.13 31.21
C ARG A 499 17.84 34.60 31.04
N GLN A 500 17.33 35.24 29.99
CA GLN A 500 17.58 36.65 29.70
C GLN A 500 16.65 37.58 30.50
N GLU A 501 15.44 37.14 30.85
CA GLU A 501 14.54 37.85 31.78
C GLU A 501 15.02 37.79 33.24
N ASN A 502 15.84 36.79 33.60
CA ASN A 502 16.41 36.62 34.95
C ASN A 502 17.81 37.26 35.11
N ARG A 503 18.32 37.94 34.07
CA ARG A 503 19.55 38.73 34.10
C ARG A 503 19.19 40.20 34.06
#